data_AF-A0A5C8Z711-F1
#
_entry.id   AF-A0A5C8Z711-F1
#
_cell.length_a   1.000
_cell.length_b   1.000
_cell.length_c   1.000
_cell.angle_alpha   90.00
_cell.angle_beta   90.00
_cell.angle_gamma   90.00
#
_symmetry.space_group_name_H-M   'P 1'
#
loop_
_entity.id
_entity.type
_entity.pdbx_description
1 polymer ?
#
loop_
_entity_poly.entity_id
_entity_poly.type
_entity_poly.pdbx_seq_one_letter_code
_entity_poly.pdbx_strand_id
1 'polypeptide(L)'
;MAPVLKGSNKFTLELPANADDLALPLNNPDLKIEPSDTKLMRLATFHIYPERDNSIGGGGFINNTDKNNIILLYFSQAATLSGAVSSSSEVYLYDIKATSPGWHWINIEEQTEGVYLLQTYKDSIEDIEFTALVAE
;
A
#
# COMPACT_ATOMS: atom_id res chain seq x y z
N MET A 1 10.03 -1.09 -30.27
CA MET A 1 10.85 -1.36 -29.08
C MET A 1 11.06 -0.02 -28.40
N ALA A 2 10.20 0.33 -27.45
CA ALA A 2 10.41 1.53 -26.64
C ALA A 2 11.65 1.33 -25.74
N PRO A 3 12.41 2.38 -25.42
CA PRO A 3 13.55 2.26 -24.53
C PRO A 3 13.07 1.91 -23.11
N VAL A 4 13.39 0.69 -22.65
CA VAL A 4 13.29 0.35 -21.23
C VAL A 4 14.44 1.05 -20.52
N LEU A 5 14.13 2.05 -19.68
CA LEU A 5 15.12 2.61 -18.74
C LEU A 5 15.42 1.56 -17.67
N LYS A 6 16.31 0.60 -17.99
CA LYS A 6 16.86 -0.34 -17.01
C LYS A 6 17.96 0.36 -16.23
N GLY A 7 17.64 0.85 -15.04
CA GLY A 7 18.62 1.37 -14.09
C GLY A 7 18.20 1.05 -12.66
N SER A 8 19.13 0.53 -11.85
CA SER A 8 18.97 0.43 -10.40
C SER A 8 19.15 1.81 -9.79
N ASN A 9 18.13 2.65 -9.90
CA ASN A 9 18.11 3.94 -9.25
C ASN A 9 17.68 3.73 -7.79
N LYS A 10 18.55 4.10 -6.84
CA LYS A 10 18.12 4.24 -5.45
C LYS A 10 17.18 5.43 -5.38
N PHE A 11 15.97 5.22 -4.86
CA PHE A 11 15.09 6.33 -4.50
C PHE A 11 15.22 6.60 -2.99
N THR A 12 15.08 7.85 -2.60
CA THR A 12 14.94 8.24 -1.19
C THR A 12 13.51 8.68 -0.99
N LEU A 13 12.83 8.04 -0.03
CA LEU A 13 11.49 8.44 0.38
C LEU A 13 11.60 9.23 1.68
N GLU A 14 11.36 10.54 1.59
CA GLU A 14 11.25 11.41 2.76
C GLU A 14 9.80 11.44 3.23
N LEU A 15 9.59 10.98 4.47
CA LEU A 15 8.27 10.93 5.08
C LEU A 15 8.03 12.18 5.92
N PRO A 16 6.79 12.71 5.97
CA PRO A 16 6.49 13.91 6.74
C PRO A 16 6.77 13.68 8.23
N ALA A 17 7.52 14.59 8.84
CA ALA A 17 7.83 14.55 10.27
C ALA A 17 6.59 14.81 11.15
N ASN A 18 5.56 15.45 10.60
CA ASN A 18 4.31 15.81 11.26
C ASN A 18 3.14 14.89 10.86
N ALA A 19 3.41 13.61 10.59
CA ALA A 19 2.39 12.65 10.16
C ALA A 19 1.19 12.53 11.12
N ASP A 20 1.42 12.67 12.43
CA ASP A 20 0.37 12.62 13.46
C ASP A 20 -0.66 13.76 13.37
N ASP A 21 -0.22 14.94 12.91
CA ASP A 21 -1.08 16.12 12.70
C ASP A 21 -1.91 16.00 11.42
N LEU A 22 -1.38 15.28 10.42
CA LEU A 22 -1.99 15.08 9.11
C LEU A 22 -2.91 13.86 9.06
N ALA A 23 -2.65 12.85 9.90
CA ALA A 23 -3.45 11.65 9.97
C ALA A 23 -4.86 11.94 10.51
N LEU A 24 -5.85 11.23 9.97
CA LEU A 24 -7.25 11.39 10.34
C LEU A 24 -7.82 10.07 10.90
N PRO A 25 -8.82 10.13 11.79
CA PRO A 25 -9.55 8.93 12.20
C PRO A 25 -10.11 8.18 11.00
N LEU A 26 -10.14 6.84 11.10
CA LEU A 26 -10.77 6.01 10.09
C LEU A 26 -12.28 6.31 10.01
N ASN A 27 -12.74 6.70 8.83
CA ASN A 27 -14.15 6.96 8.56
C ASN A 27 -14.67 6.02 7.47
N ASN A 28 -14.62 4.71 7.74
CA ASN A 28 -15.19 3.69 6.88
C ASN A 28 -15.94 2.67 7.77
N PRO A 29 -17.27 2.49 7.59
CA PRO A 29 -18.07 1.62 8.45
C PRO A 29 -17.78 0.12 8.27
N ASP A 30 -17.20 -0.29 7.14
CA ASP A 30 -16.89 -1.68 6.83
C ASP A 30 -15.51 -2.10 7.37
N LEU A 31 -14.75 -1.15 7.91
CA LEU A 31 -13.46 -1.35 8.53
C LEU A 31 -13.53 -1.03 10.02
N LYS A 32 -12.83 -1.84 10.79
CA LYS A 32 -12.67 -1.68 12.23
C LYS A 32 -11.20 -1.43 12.53
N ILE A 33 -10.95 -0.37 13.30
CA ILE A 33 -9.63 -0.10 13.88
C ILE A 33 -9.69 -0.17 15.39
N GLU A 34 -8.72 -0.85 16.00
CA GLU A 34 -8.55 -0.92 17.44
C GLU A 34 -7.13 -0.50 17.83
N PRO A 35 -6.95 0.49 18.72
CA PRO A 35 -8.01 1.27 19.37
C PRO A 35 -8.75 2.21 18.41
N SER A 36 -10.02 2.53 18.71
CA SER A 36 -10.92 3.22 17.78
C SER A 36 -10.57 4.69 17.50
N ASP A 37 -9.75 5.29 18.35
CA ASP A 37 -9.24 6.66 18.20
C ASP A 37 -7.95 6.73 17.35
N THR A 38 -7.46 5.59 16.85
CA THR A 38 -6.29 5.56 15.97
C THR A 38 -6.55 6.34 14.69
N LYS A 39 -5.70 7.32 14.45
CA LYS A 39 -5.60 8.05 13.17
C LYS A 39 -4.70 7.31 12.18
N LEU A 40 -5.07 7.41 10.90
CA LEU A 40 -4.39 6.80 9.76
C LEU A 40 -4.02 7.85 8.72
N MET A 41 -2.96 7.56 7.96
CA MET A 41 -2.65 8.25 6.71
C MET A 41 -2.06 7.24 5.73
N ARG A 42 -2.50 7.27 4.47
CA ARG A 42 -1.92 6.45 3.41
C ARG A 42 -1.03 7.30 2.54
N LEU A 43 0.21 6.88 2.33
CA LEU A 43 1.00 7.41 1.22
C LEU A 43 0.51 6.72 -0.06
N ALA A 44 -0.21 7.45 -0.89
CA ALA A 44 -0.70 6.92 -2.15
C ALA A 44 0.45 6.83 -3.16
N THR A 45 0.64 5.65 -3.73
CA THR A 45 1.37 5.45 -4.98
C THR A 45 0.42 5.61 -6.17
N PHE A 46 0.94 5.85 -7.38
CA PHE A 46 0.12 5.89 -8.58
C PHE A 46 -0.30 4.46 -8.93
N HIS A 47 -1.54 4.09 -8.59
CA HIS A 47 -2.05 2.74 -8.74
C HIS A 47 -1.80 2.18 -10.15
N ILE A 48 -1.04 1.09 -10.21
CA ILE A 48 -0.71 0.34 -11.42
C ILE A 48 -1.91 -0.55 -11.73
N TYR A 49 -2.60 -0.26 -12.83
CA TYR A 49 -3.54 -1.19 -13.46
C TYR A 49 -3.26 -1.18 -14.97
N PRO A 50 -2.27 -1.96 -15.45
CA PRO A 50 -1.90 -2.00 -16.86
C PRO A 50 -3.07 -2.52 -17.72
N GLU A 51 -3.91 -3.35 -17.11
CA GLU A 51 -5.13 -3.95 -17.68
C GLU A 51 -6.31 -2.95 -17.79
N ARG A 52 -6.22 -1.74 -17.22
CA ARG A 52 -7.31 -0.75 -17.26
C ARG A 52 -7.07 0.25 -18.39
N ASP A 53 -7.99 0.21 -19.37
CA ASP A 53 -7.95 0.75 -20.74
C ASP A 53 -7.55 2.23 -20.99
N ASN A 54 -7.18 3.03 -19.99
CA ASN A 54 -6.78 4.44 -20.20
C ASN A 54 -5.53 4.87 -19.42
N SER A 55 -4.82 3.94 -18.79
CA SER A 55 -3.57 4.26 -18.11
C SER A 55 -2.39 4.09 -19.06
N ILE A 56 -1.75 5.18 -19.46
CA ILE A 56 -0.47 5.12 -20.19
C ILE A 56 0.69 4.75 -19.27
N GLY A 57 0.46 4.57 -17.97
CA GLY A 57 1.49 4.21 -17.02
C GLY A 57 1.09 4.45 -15.55
N GLY A 58 1.88 3.89 -14.65
CA GLY A 58 1.71 4.02 -13.20
C GLY A 58 3.01 3.76 -12.47
N GLY A 59 3.00 3.92 -11.15
CA GLY A 59 4.20 3.66 -10.37
C GLY A 59 3.88 3.39 -8.90
N GLY A 60 4.52 2.38 -8.34
CA GLY A 60 4.25 1.92 -7.00
C GLY A 60 5.36 1.06 -6.42
N PHE A 61 5.17 0.70 -5.15
CA PHE A 61 6.09 -0.21 -4.48
C PHE A 61 5.66 -1.65 -4.73
N ILE A 62 6.63 -2.51 -4.98
CA ILE A 62 6.42 -3.94 -5.12
C ILE A 62 7.43 -4.69 -4.24
N ASN A 63 7.05 -5.88 -3.80
CA ASN A 63 8.01 -6.85 -3.26
C ASN A 63 8.76 -7.49 -4.43
N ASN A 64 10.08 -7.44 -4.44
CA ASN A 64 10.89 -7.97 -5.53
C ASN A 64 10.81 -9.51 -5.60
N THR A 65 10.48 -10.17 -4.49
CA THR A 65 10.43 -11.63 -4.39
C THR A 65 9.17 -12.21 -5.04
N ASP A 66 7.99 -11.79 -4.60
CA ASP A 66 6.70 -12.35 -5.03
C ASP A 66 5.92 -11.43 -5.98
N LYS A 67 6.44 -10.22 -6.25
CA LYS A 67 5.84 -9.17 -7.09
C LYS A 67 4.50 -8.62 -6.58
N ASN A 68 4.16 -8.87 -5.32
CA ASN A 68 2.99 -8.27 -4.68
C ASN A 68 3.12 -6.76 -4.59
N ASN A 69 1.99 -6.06 -4.68
CA ASN A 69 1.94 -4.62 -4.48
C ASN A 69 2.13 -4.29 -2.99
N ILE A 70 2.85 -3.21 -2.71
CA ILE A 70 3.07 -2.71 -1.36
C ILE A 70 2.55 -1.27 -1.26
N ILE A 71 1.90 -0.97 -0.14
CA ILE A 71 1.55 0.41 0.24
C ILE A 71 2.17 0.77 1.58
N LEU A 72 2.26 2.07 1.85
CA LEU A 72 2.74 2.58 3.13
C LEU A 72 1.60 3.24 3.89
N LEU A 73 1.33 2.75 5.10
CA LEU A 73 0.30 3.27 6.00
C LEU A 73 0.92 3.79 7.29
N TYR A 74 0.54 4.99 7.67
CA TYR A 74 0.84 5.56 8.97
C TYR A 74 -0.24 5.18 9.98
N PHE A 75 0.19 4.83 11.19
CA PHE A 75 -0.66 4.64 12.37
C PHE A 75 -0.18 5.56 13.48
N SER A 76 -1.06 6.34 14.07
CA SER A 76 -0.73 7.23 15.22
C SER A 76 -0.41 6.47 16.52
N GLN A 77 -0.73 5.17 16.59
CA GLN A 77 -0.45 4.30 17.73
C GLN A 77 -0.42 2.84 17.29
N ALA A 78 -0.01 1.95 18.19
CA ALA A 78 -0.14 0.51 17.96
C ALA A 78 -1.63 0.16 17.76
N ALA A 79 -1.95 -0.54 16.68
CA ALA A 79 -3.33 -0.80 16.29
C ALA A 79 -3.50 -2.05 15.42
N THR A 80 -4.73 -2.55 15.40
CA THR A 80 -5.20 -3.57 14.45
C THR A 80 -6.25 -2.95 13.55
N LEU A 81 -6.11 -3.08 12.24
CA LEU A 81 -7.09 -2.70 11.24
C LEU A 81 -7.61 -3.96 10.54
N SER A 82 -8.92 -4.19 10.62
CA SER A 82 -9.56 -5.36 10.01
C SER A 82 -10.88 -5.01 9.34
N GLY A 83 -11.34 -5.88 8.45
CA GLY A 83 -12.61 -5.73 7.75
C GLY A 83 -12.49 -6.02 6.25
N ALA A 84 -13.48 -5.62 5.48
CA ALA A 84 -13.49 -5.82 4.04
C ALA A 84 -14.11 -4.62 3.34
N VAL A 85 -13.45 -4.09 2.31
CA VAL A 85 -13.98 -3.00 1.49
C VAL A 85 -14.08 -3.46 0.06
N SER A 86 -15.25 -3.26 -0.54
CA SER A 86 -15.44 -3.49 -1.97
C SER A 86 -15.27 -2.19 -2.74
N SER A 87 -14.53 -2.23 -3.84
CA SER A 87 -14.38 -1.12 -4.78
C SER A 87 -14.48 -1.64 -6.20
N SER A 88 -15.50 -1.18 -6.95
CA SER A 88 -15.82 -1.72 -8.27
C SER A 88 -15.99 -3.25 -8.25
N SER A 89 -15.15 -4.01 -8.94
CA SER A 89 -15.16 -5.48 -8.99
C SER A 89 -14.19 -6.12 -7.99
N GLU A 90 -13.53 -5.33 -7.14
CA GLU A 90 -12.46 -5.80 -6.25
C GLU A 90 -12.92 -5.79 -4.80
N VAL A 91 -12.47 -6.78 -4.03
CA VAL A 91 -12.66 -6.89 -2.59
C VAL A 91 -11.31 -6.84 -1.90
N TYR A 92 -11.15 -5.93 -0.95
CA TYR A 92 -9.94 -5.74 -0.17
C TYR A 92 -10.20 -6.20 1.27
N LEU A 93 -9.62 -7.33 1.65
CA LEU A 93 -9.67 -7.91 2.99
C LEU A 93 -8.52 -7.34 3.82
N TYR A 94 -8.83 -6.64 4.90
CA TYR A 94 -7.84 -6.03 5.79
C TYR A 94 -7.58 -6.96 6.98
N ASP A 95 -6.31 -7.28 7.22
CA ASP A 95 -5.79 -7.97 8.41
C ASP A 95 -4.42 -7.39 8.78
N ILE A 96 -4.42 -6.12 9.20
CA ILE A 96 -3.20 -5.35 9.42
C ILE A 96 -2.97 -5.17 10.91
N LYS A 97 -1.73 -5.40 11.33
CA LYS A 97 -1.27 -5.18 12.72
C LYS A 97 -0.06 -4.26 12.75
N ALA A 98 -0.25 -3.05 13.25
CA ALA A 98 0.81 -2.10 13.57
C ALA A 98 1.19 -2.27 15.05
N THR A 99 2.41 -2.72 15.32
CA THR A 99 2.87 -2.97 16.72
C THR A 99 3.36 -1.71 17.44
N SER A 100 3.46 -0.58 16.74
CA SER A 100 3.95 0.70 17.23
C SER A 100 3.38 1.85 16.37
N PRO A 101 3.37 3.10 16.88
CA PRO A 101 3.10 4.27 16.05
C PRO A 101 4.15 4.40 14.95
N GLY A 102 3.76 4.99 13.81
CA GLY A 102 4.65 5.27 12.70
C GLY A 102 4.17 4.69 11.38
N TRP A 103 5.09 4.63 10.43
CA TRP A 103 4.86 4.12 9.09
C TRP A 103 5.12 2.62 9.01
N HIS A 104 4.19 1.90 8.40
CA HIS A 104 4.22 0.46 8.22
C HIS A 104 4.00 0.11 6.75
N TRP A 105 4.84 -0.76 6.23
CA TRP A 105 4.65 -1.37 4.92
C TRP A 105 3.55 -2.42 4.99
N ILE A 106 2.65 -2.40 4.02
CA ILE A 106 1.51 -3.30 3.93
C ILE A 106 1.61 -4.04 2.60
N ASN A 107 1.67 -5.36 2.67
CA ASN A 107 1.59 -6.23 1.51
C ASN A 107 0.14 -6.31 1.02
N ILE A 108 -0.05 -6.33 -0.30
CA ILE A 108 -1.33 -6.57 -0.96
C ILE A 108 -1.17 -7.80 -1.85
N GLU A 109 -1.75 -8.91 -1.41
CA GLU A 109 -1.66 -10.21 -2.07
C GLU A 109 -3.00 -10.59 -2.67
N GLU A 110 -3.05 -10.89 -3.96
CA GLU A 110 -4.25 -11.44 -4.59
C GLU A 110 -4.44 -12.90 -4.16
N GLN A 111 -5.54 -13.18 -3.45
CA GLN A 111 -5.88 -14.53 -2.98
C GLN A 111 -6.61 -15.32 -4.06
N THR A 112 -7.52 -14.65 -4.76
CA THR A 112 -8.27 -15.12 -5.93
C THR A 112 -8.56 -13.92 -6.81
N GLU A 113 -8.99 -14.15 -8.06
CA GLU A 113 -9.33 -13.06 -9.00
C GLU A 113 -10.23 -12.00 -8.33
N GLY A 114 -9.70 -10.77 -8.23
CA GLY A 114 -10.41 -9.63 -7.66
C GLY A 114 -10.55 -9.61 -6.13
N VAL A 115 -9.90 -10.53 -5.40
CA VAL A 115 -9.91 -10.57 -3.93
C VAL A 115 -8.49 -10.42 -3.40
N TYR A 116 -8.22 -9.33 -2.70
CA TYR A 116 -6.91 -8.94 -2.22
C TYR A 116 -6.85 -8.94 -0.70
N LEU A 117 -5.84 -9.59 -0.13
CA LEU A 117 -5.55 -9.58 1.30
C LEU A 117 -4.47 -8.54 1.60
N LEU A 118 -4.77 -7.62 2.52
CA LEU A 118 -3.84 -6.62 3.01
C LEU A 118 -3.33 -7.02 4.40
N GLN A 119 -2.03 -7.20 4.52
CA GLN A 119 -1.36 -7.59 5.76
C GLN A 119 -0.11 -6.77 6.00
N THR A 120 0.29 -6.62 7.27
CA THR A 120 1.58 -6.01 7.60
C THR A 120 2.70 -6.78 6.90
N TYR A 121 3.53 -6.07 6.14
CA TYR A 121 4.69 -6.64 5.47
C TYR A 121 5.71 -7.12 6.50
N LYS A 122 6.19 -8.37 6.36
CA LYS A 122 7.07 -9.04 7.34
C LYS A 122 8.45 -9.39 6.78
N ASP A 123 8.65 -9.21 5.47
CA ASP A 123 9.90 -9.53 4.80
C ASP A 123 10.88 -8.35 4.91
N SER A 124 12.02 -8.46 4.22
CA SER A 124 13.06 -7.43 4.26
C SER A 124 12.63 -6.18 3.51
N ILE A 125 12.82 -5.01 4.10
CA ILE A 125 12.61 -3.73 3.40
C ILE A 125 13.54 -3.56 2.20
N GLU A 126 14.65 -4.30 2.15
CA GLU A 126 15.58 -4.31 1.01
C GLU A 126 14.97 -4.97 -0.23
N ASP A 127 13.92 -5.78 -0.05
CA ASP A 127 13.18 -6.40 -1.15
C ASP A 127 12.11 -5.46 -1.72
N ILE A 128 11.91 -4.27 -1.15
CA ILE A 128 10.95 -3.29 -1.65
C ILE A 128 11.58 -2.48 -2.79
N GLU A 129 10.96 -2.57 -3.97
CA GLU A 129 11.35 -1.77 -5.14
C GLU A 129 10.26 -0.79 -5.51
N PHE A 130 10.64 0.42 -5.93
CA PHE A 130 9.72 1.31 -6.63
C PHE A 130 9.80 1.02 -8.13
N THR A 131 8.68 0.64 -8.72
CA THR A 131 8.56 0.40 -10.15
C THR A 131 7.69 1.46 -10.81
N ALA A 132 8.05 1.86 -12.03
CA ALA A 132 7.22 2.68 -12.89
C ALA A 132 7.02 1.93 -14.21
N LEU A 133 5.76 1.73 -14.58
CA LEU A 133 5.36 1.10 -15.83
C LEU A 133 4.75 2.17 -16.73
N VAL A 134 5.07 2.13 -18.02
CA VAL A 134 4.47 2.98 -19.05
C VAL A 134 3.97 2.03 -20.13
N ALA A 135 2.68 2.10 -20.46
CA ALA A 135 2.10 1.33 -21.56
C ALA A 135 2.72 1.81 -22.88
N GLU A 136 3.01 0.87 -23.79
CA GLU A 136 3.53 1.18 -25.14
C GLU A 136 2.48 1.85 -26.03
#